data_AF-A0A7V0R2Y8-F1
#
_entry.id   AF-A0A7V0R2Y8-F1
#
_cell.length_a   1.000
_cell.length_b   1.000
_cell.length_c   1.000
_cell.angle_alpha   90.00
_cell.angle_beta   90.00
_cell.angle_gamma   90.00
#
_symmetry.space_group_name_H-M   'P 1'
#
loop_
_entity.id
_entity.type
_entity.pdbx_description
1 polymer ?
#
loop_
_entity_poly.entity_id
_entity_poly.type
_entity_poly.pdbx_seq_one_letter_code
_entity_poly.pdbx_strand_id
1 'polypeptide(L)'
;MNKILRRGGAKQKSVLKIVGSGRLGLSDFQTELLRSAPTRNLILKLIQFPEAIEDTVGDYQVQRITTYAYELASEFSQFYRDVKVIGSEWEKELIDLVALIRKVLADTLKLLGISAPEKM
;
A
#
# COMPACT_ATOMS: atom_id res chain seq x y z
N MET A 1 23.24 14.49 -4.28
CA MET A 1 22.90 13.16 -4.81
C MET A 1 23.12 12.15 -3.67
N ASN A 2 22.15 11.27 -3.34
CA ASN A 2 22.19 10.25 -2.26
C ASN A 2 21.60 10.57 -0.85
N LYS A 3 20.41 11.20 -0.76
CA LYS A 3 19.49 10.96 0.38
C LYS A 3 18.31 10.02 0.02
N ILE A 4 17.94 9.96 -1.26
CA ILE A 4 16.79 9.20 -1.76
C ILE A 4 17.05 7.69 -1.76
N LEU A 5 18.28 7.26 -2.13
CA LEU A 5 18.67 5.84 -2.18
C LEU A 5 18.88 5.19 -0.80
N ARG A 6 18.99 5.98 0.28
CA ARG A 6 19.23 5.46 1.63
C ARG A 6 17.93 5.16 2.41
N ARG A 7 16.81 5.79 2.03
CA ARG A 7 15.48 5.55 2.64
C ARG A 7 14.82 4.27 2.10
N GLY A 8 15.04 3.89 0.83
CA GLY A 8 14.48 2.67 0.24
C GLY A 8 14.86 1.37 0.97
N GLY A 9 16.12 1.24 1.41
CA GLY A 9 16.60 0.06 2.15
C GLY A 9 16.08 -0.04 3.60
N ALA A 10 15.66 1.07 4.21
CA ALA A 10 15.06 1.07 5.54
C ALA A 10 13.58 0.60 5.52
N LYS A 11 12.88 0.78 4.40
CA LYS A 11 11.45 0.42 4.24
C LYS A 11 11.22 -1.07 4.05
N GLN A 12 12.12 -1.77 3.33
CA GLN A 12 12.14 -3.23 3.33
C GLN A 12 12.30 -3.79 4.74
N LYS A 13 13.14 -3.15 5.58
CA LYS A 13 13.30 -3.51 7.00
C LYS A 13 12.08 -3.17 7.85
N SER A 14 11.32 -2.10 7.58
CA SER A 14 10.06 -1.80 8.31
C SER A 14 8.91 -2.71 7.92
N VAL A 15 8.78 -3.10 6.63
CA VAL A 15 7.91 -4.20 6.24
C VAL A 15 8.34 -5.45 6.98
N LEU A 16 9.63 -5.78 7.00
CA LEU A 16 10.18 -6.86 7.84
C LEU A 16 10.10 -6.62 9.36
N LYS A 17 9.69 -5.47 9.88
CA LYS A 17 9.58 -5.20 11.33
C LYS A 17 8.13 -5.21 11.80
N ILE A 18 7.21 -4.81 10.93
CA ILE A 18 5.77 -5.11 11.01
C ILE A 18 5.54 -6.61 10.76
N VAL A 19 6.32 -7.23 9.86
CA VAL A 19 6.26 -8.66 9.50
C VAL A 19 7.25 -9.52 10.31
N GLY A 20 8.26 -8.93 10.96
CA GLY A 20 9.37 -9.69 11.54
C GLY A 20 10.00 -9.03 12.78
N SER A 21 9.17 -8.49 13.67
CA SER A 21 9.58 -8.44 15.08
C SER A 21 9.47 -9.86 15.65
N GLY A 22 10.56 -10.60 15.53
CA GLY A 22 10.67 -12.02 15.81
C GLY A 22 10.18 -12.44 17.19
N ARG A 23 9.20 -13.35 17.18
CA ARG A 23 9.01 -14.50 18.09
C ARG A 23 7.74 -15.32 17.82
N LEU A 24 6.92 -14.98 16.83
CA LEU A 24 5.69 -15.72 16.52
C LEU A 24 5.58 -15.96 15.00
N GLY A 25 5.04 -17.13 14.64
CA GLY A 25 4.89 -17.59 13.26
C GLY A 25 4.19 -16.56 12.38
N LEU A 26 4.75 -16.33 11.19
CA LEU A 26 4.00 -15.74 10.10
C LEU A 26 2.79 -16.64 9.84
N SER A 27 1.61 -16.05 9.76
CA SER A 27 0.46 -16.79 9.24
C SER A 27 0.74 -17.21 7.80
N ASP A 28 0.23 -18.37 7.38
CA ASP A 28 0.39 -18.88 6.01
C ASP A 28 -0.08 -17.83 4.97
N PHE A 29 -1.13 -17.07 5.32
CA PHE A 29 -1.62 -15.92 4.56
C PHE A 29 -0.51 -14.91 4.22
N GLN A 30 0.22 -14.43 5.23
CA GLN A 30 1.24 -13.38 5.06
C GLN A 30 2.38 -13.85 4.14
N THR A 31 2.73 -15.14 4.22
CA THR A 31 3.76 -15.72 3.38
C THR A 31 3.31 -15.76 1.92
N GLU A 32 2.07 -16.20 1.67
CA GLU A 32 1.50 -16.26 0.32
C GLU A 32 1.30 -14.86 -0.29
N LEU A 33 0.85 -13.91 0.52
CA LEU A 33 0.67 -12.51 0.14
C LEU A 33 1.96 -11.85 -0.36
N LEU A 34 3.11 -12.20 0.24
CA LEU A 34 4.42 -11.67 -0.14
C LEU A 34 5.05 -12.38 -1.35
N ARG A 35 4.54 -13.56 -1.74
CA ARG A 35 4.97 -14.28 -2.96
C ARG A 35 4.46 -13.60 -4.22
N SER A 36 3.22 -13.14 -4.21
CA SER A 36 2.62 -12.41 -5.33
C SER A 36 3.23 -11.00 -5.45
N ALA A 37 3.93 -10.73 -6.56
CA ALA A 37 4.53 -9.42 -6.80
C ALA A 37 3.50 -8.26 -6.82
N PRO A 38 2.33 -8.39 -7.48
CA PRO A 38 1.28 -7.36 -7.43
C PRO A 38 0.83 -7.04 -6.00
N THR A 39 0.58 -8.07 -5.19
CA THR A 39 0.11 -7.88 -3.82
C THR A 39 1.16 -7.22 -2.94
N ARG A 40 2.42 -7.67 -3.06
CA ARG A 40 3.54 -7.08 -2.34
C ARG A 40 3.73 -5.61 -2.69
N ASN A 41 3.69 -5.25 -3.97
CA ASN A 41 3.86 -3.86 -4.41
C ASN A 41 2.75 -2.96 -3.85
N LEU A 42 1.52 -3.45 -3.86
CA LEU A 42 0.38 -2.74 -3.31
C LEU A 42 0.51 -2.48 -1.81
N ILE A 43 0.94 -3.48 -1.03
CA ILE A 43 1.20 -3.33 0.41
C ILE A 43 2.32 -2.33 0.66
N LEU A 44 3.41 -2.41 -0.11
CA LEU A 44 4.51 -1.46 -0.02
C LEU A 44 4.02 -0.03 -0.29
N LYS A 45 3.07 0.15 -1.20
CA LYS A 45 2.45 1.44 -1.49
C LYS A 45 1.57 1.92 -0.33
N LEU A 46 0.78 1.05 0.30
CA LEU A 46 0.00 1.41 1.50
C LEU A 46 0.89 1.90 2.65
N ILE A 47 2.00 1.21 2.90
CA ILE A 47 2.96 1.58 3.96
C ILE A 47 3.62 2.95 3.69
N GLN A 48 3.71 3.38 2.43
CA GLN A 48 4.27 4.68 2.06
C GLN A 48 3.32 5.85 2.34
N PHE A 49 2.03 5.60 2.63
CA PHE A 49 1.04 6.66 2.80
C PHE A 49 1.42 7.70 3.87
N PRO A 50 1.76 7.32 5.13
CA PRO A 50 2.05 8.32 6.16
C PRO A 50 3.28 9.17 5.84
N GLU A 51 4.30 8.57 5.23
CA GLU A 51 5.50 9.30 4.83
C GLU A 51 5.23 10.27 3.68
N ALA A 52 4.36 9.90 2.72
CA ALA A 52 3.93 10.83 1.68
C ALA A 52 3.26 12.06 2.29
N ILE A 53 2.45 11.89 3.34
CA ILE A 53 1.84 12.99 4.08
C ILE A 53 2.88 13.80 4.83
N GLU A 54 3.75 13.16 5.63
CA GLU A 54 4.78 13.84 6.42
C GLU A 54 5.75 14.65 5.55
N ASP A 55 6.23 14.07 4.46
CA ASP A 55 7.12 14.75 3.52
C ASP A 55 6.39 15.96 2.89
N THR A 56 5.13 15.81 2.45
CA THR A 56 4.33 16.92 1.89
C THR A 56 4.07 18.02 2.91
N VAL A 57 3.83 17.70 4.19
CA VAL A 57 3.67 18.71 5.24
C VAL A 57 4.99 19.45 5.49
N GLY A 58 6.13 18.77 5.36
CA GLY A 58 7.45 19.35 5.58
C GLY A 58 7.93 20.30 4.48
N ASP A 59 7.57 20.05 3.22
CA ASP A 59 8.06 20.81 2.07
C ASP A 59 6.97 21.48 1.20
N TYR A 60 5.69 21.30 1.57
CA TYR A 60 4.51 21.79 0.85
C TYR A 60 4.40 21.31 -0.61
N GLN A 61 5.06 20.21 -0.97
CA GLN A 61 4.98 19.62 -2.30
C GLN A 61 3.74 18.75 -2.46
N VAL A 62 2.59 19.39 -2.74
CA VAL A 62 1.28 18.73 -2.89
C VAL A 62 1.25 17.71 -4.03
N GLN A 63 2.05 17.90 -5.09
CA GLN A 63 2.14 16.96 -6.21
C GLN A 63 2.49 15.53 -5.77
N ARG A 64 3.18 15.38 -4.64
CA ARG A 64 3.53 14.08 -4.04
C ARG A 64 2.29 13.26 -3.69
N ILE A 65 1.23 13.90 -3.18
CA ILE A 65 -0.03 13.25 -2.82
C ILE A 65 -0.77 12.82 -4.10
N THR A 66 -0.75 13.65 -5.13
CA THR A 66 -1.32 13.31 -6.44
C THR A 66 -0.61 12.12 -7.08
N THR A 67 0.73 12.11 -7.06
CA THR A 67 1.54 10.98 -7.55
C THR A 67 1.25 9.72 -6.73
N TYR A 68 1.19 9.83 -5.41
CA TYR A 68 0.85 8.71 -4.53
C TYR A 68 -0.52 8.10 -4.88
N ALA A 69 -1.55 8.95 -5.05
CA ALA A 69 -2.90 8.51 -5.40
C ALA A 69 -2.92 7.74 -6.73
N TYR A 70 -2.24 8.28 -7.76
CA TYR A 70 -2.14 7.64 -9.07
C TYR A 70 -1.43 6.29 -9.00
N GLU A 71 -0.30 6.23 -8.31
CA GLU A 71 0.47 4.99 -8.15
C GLU A 71 -0.33 3.94 -7.36
N LEU A 72 -1.01 4.33 -6.27
CA LEU A 72 -1.86 3.42 -5.49
C LEU A 72 -2.98 2.84 -6.33
N ALA A 73 -3.66 3.66 -7.12
CA ALA A 73 -4.72 3.19 -8.03
C ALA A 73 -4.18 2.24 -9.12
N SER A 74 -2.98 2.51 -9.64
CA SER A 74 -2.31 1.65 -10.62
C SER A 74 -1.95 0.28 -10.04
N GLU A 75 -1.33 0.25 -8.86
CA GLU A 75 -0.99 -1.00 -8.16
C GLU A 75 -2.26 -1.78 -7.79
N PHE A 76 -3.31 -1.09 -7.35
CA PHE A 76 -4.60 -1.73 -7.06
C PHE A 76 -5.22 -2.37 -8.31
N SER A 77 -5.15 -1.67 -9.44
CA SER A 77 -5.63 -2.20 -10.72
C SER A 77 -4.84 -3.44 -11.17
N GLN A 78 -3.53 -3.47 -10.93
CA GLN A 78 -2.69 -4.65 -11.22
C GLN A 78 -3.07 -5.82 -10.29
N PHE A 79 -3.22 -5.56 -9.00
CA PHE A 79 -3.67 -6.55 -8.02
C PHE A 79 -5.02 -7.17 -8.41
N TYR A 80 -6.00 -6.34 -8.80
CA TYR A 80 -7.32 -6.83 -9.18
C TYR A 80 -7.31 -7.74 -10.42
N ARG A 81 -6.38 -7.51 -11.35
CA ARG A 81 -6.21 -8.36 -12.54
C ARG A 81 -5.52 -9.68 -12.22
N ASP A 82 -4.50 -9.64 -11.38
CA ASP A 82 -3.56 -10.76 -11.23
C ASP A 82 -3.85 -11.63 -10.02
N VAL A 83 -4.64 -11.14 -9.06
CA VAL A 83 -4.92 -11.83 -7.80
C VAL A 83 -6.40 -12.17 -7.72
N LYS A 84 -6.69 -13.46 -7.73
CA LYS A 84 -8.05 -13.95 -7.53
C LYS A 84 -8.45 -13.77 -6.06
N VAL A 85 -9.38 -12.86 -5.80
CA VAL A 85 -9.91 -12.61 -4.45
C VAL A 85 -11.02 -13.60 -4.11
N ILE A 86 -12.10 -13.60 -4.90
CA ILE A 86 -13.28 -14.44 -4.67
C ILE A 86 -12.99 -15.89 -5.06
N GLY A 87 -13.32 -16.82 -4.17
CA GLY A 87 -13.04 -18.24 -4.30
C GLY A 87 -11.57 -18.60 -4.13
N SER A 88 -10.80 -17.74 -3.45
CA SER A 88 -9.46 -18.07 -2.95
C SER A 88 -9.53 -18.61 -1.53
N GLU A 89 -8.50 -19.35 -1.12
CA GLU A 89 -8.37 -19.83 0.27
C GLU A 89 -8.26 -18.69 1.30
N TRP A 90 -7.86 -17.50 0.84
CA TRP A 90 -7.64 -16.27 1.62
C TRP A 90 -8.66 -15.17 1.30
N GLU A 91 -9.85 -15.55 0.84
CA GLU A 91 -10.86 -14.61 0.35
C GLU A 91 -11.16 -13.51 1.38
N LYS A 92 -11.31 -13.87 2.65
CA LYS A 92 -11.63 -12.94 3.73
C LYS A 92 -10.54 -11.89 3.92
N GLU A 93 -9.29 -12.33 4.02
CA GLU A 93 -8.15 -11.45 4.24
C GLU A 93 -7.87 -10.56 3.02
N LEU A 94 -8.11 -11.07 1.81
CA LEU A 94 -8.02 -10.29 0.59
C LEU A 94 -9.16 -9.25 0.48
N ILE A 95 -10.37 -9.57 0.92
CA ILE A 95 -11.47 -8.60 1.01
C ILE A 95 -11.12 -7.49 2.01
N ASP A 96 -10.56 -7.82 3.17
CA ASP A 96 -10.12 -6.84 4.16
C ASP A 96 -9.00 -5.93 3.59
N LEU A 97 -8.07 -6.50 2.82
CA LEU A 97 -7.04 -5.74 2.11
C LEU A 97 -7.66 -4.76 1.10
N VAL A 98 -8.62 -5.22 0.28
CA VAL A 98 -9.36 -4.38 -0.68
C VAL A 98 -10.07 -3.22 0.05
N ALA A 99 -10.73 -3.49 1.17
CA ALA A 99 -11.41 -2.47 1.96
C ALA A 99 -10.42 -1.41 2.49
N LEU A 100 -9.24 -1.83 2.98
CA LEU A 100 -8.18 -0.94 3.42
C LEU A 100 -7.68 -0.05 2.28
N ILE A 101 -7.44 -0.62 1.10
CA ILE A 101 -6.97 0.13 -0.08
C ILE A 101 -7.98 1.20 -0.48
N ARG A 102 -9.27 0.82 -0.56
CA ARG A 102 -10.35 1.77 -0.87
C ARG A 102 -10.40 2.92 0.12
N LYS A 103 -10.25 2.63 1.42
CA LYS A 103 -10.22 3.66 2.45
C LYS A 103 -9.03 4.61 2.27
N VAL A 104 -7.82 4.08 2.09
CA VAL A 104 -6.60 4.90 1.94
C VAL A 104 -6.66 5.75 0.68
N LEU A 105 -7.14 5.21 -0.44
CA LEU A 105 -7.30 5.94 -1.67
C LEU A 105 -8.38 7.03 -1.54
N ALA A 106 -9.51 6.75 -0.88
CA ALA A 106 -10.54 7.75 -0.60
C ALA A 106 -10.01 8.88 0.31
N ASP A 107 -9.27 8.54 1.36
CA ASP A 107 -8.62 9.51 2.25
C ASP A 107 -7.61 10.38 1.47
N THR A 108 -6.84 9.77 0.57
CA THR A 108 -5.89 10.47 -0.31
C THR A 108 -6.61 11.45 -1.25
N LEU A 109 -7.69 11.02 -1.89
CA LEU A 109 -8.49 11.89 -2.79
C LEU A 109 -9.14 13.04 -2.00
N LYS A 110 -9.64 12.76 -0.80
CA LYS A 110 -10.21 13.77 0.08
C LYS A 110 -9.20 14.84 0.46
N LEU A 111 -7.94 14.48 0.71
CA LEU A 111 -6.86 15.44 0.96
C LEU A 111 -6.59 16.36 -0.24
N LEU A 112 -6.83 15.87 -1.46
CA LEU A 112 -6.75 16.66 -2.70
C LEU A 112 -8.01 17.49 -2.99
N GLY A 113 -9.02 17.43 -2.12
CA GLY A 113 -10.32 18.08 -2.35
C GLY A 113 -11.17 17.39 -3.43
N ILE A 114 -10.85 16.14 -3.77
CA ILE A 114 -11.53 15.35 -4.80
C ILE A 114 -12.50 14.38 -4.12
N SER A 115 -13.74 14.32 -4.60
CA SER A 115 -14.70 13.30 -4.15
C SER A 115 -14.32 11.94 -4.73
N ALA A 116 -14.22 10.93 -3.88
CA ALA A 116 -13.99 9.56 -4.33
C ALA A 116 -15.23 9.04 -5.10
N PRO A 117 -15.05 8.26 -6.18
CA PRO A 117 -16.17 7.69 -6.91
C PRO A 117 -16.92 6.66 -6.07
N GLU A 118 -18.25 6.59 -6.23
CA GLU A 118 -19.09 5.63 -5.49
C GLU A 118 -18.77 4.17 -5.81
N LYS A 119 -18.22 3.92 -7.01
CA LYS A 119 -17.75 2.61 -7.47
C LYS A 119 -16.25 2.68 -7.73
N MET A 120 -15.52 1.86 -6.98
CA MET A 120 -14.07 1.64 -7.08
C MET A 120 -13.80 0.15 -7.17
#